data_AF-A0A4P8WKD7-F1
#
_entry.id   AF-A0A4P8WKD7-F1
#
_cell.length_a   1.000
_cell.length_b   1.000
_cell.length_c   1.000
_cell.angle_alpha   90.00
_cell.angle_beta   90.00
_cell.angle_gamma   90.00
#
_symmetry.space_group_name_H-M   'P 1'
#
loop_
_entity.id
_entity.type
_entity.pdbx_description
1 polymer ?
#
loop_
_entity_poly.entity_id
_entity_poly.type
_entity_poly.pdbx_seq_one_letter_code
_entity_poly.pdbx_strand_id
1 'polypeptide(L)'
;MGQRHLDDAELTIDCAAHRLEVEPAAEIARAAFEHAGELAVLEYGRPATVLGAVRLACRRTDVTEPALERLEDAFDVAPDRVVAADELLTQYLTPPADDAEIRSLRRTLIAAQEVLAAVERGRGAGPELPGSHLADAAPFLLARASSHLDSRTDREFPGLEAAALRDHIERLEADLELARLGTELYARVYDEH
;
A
#
# COMPACT_ATOMS: atom_id res chain seq x y z
N MET A 1 21.90 24.05 -39.56
CA MET A 1 22.68 23.36 -38.52
C MET A 1 21.73 23.12 -37.35
N GLY A 2 21.25 21.89 -37.21
CA GLY A 2 20.08 21.55 -36.39
C GLY A 2 20.39 21.39 -34.90
N GLN A 3 19.45 21.88 -34.10
CA GLN A 3 18.89 21.32 -32.85
C GLN A 3 19.74 20.32 -32.03
N ARG A 4 20.05 20.71 -30.79
CA ARG A 4 19.84 19.92 -29.56
C ARG A 4 19.55 20.87 -28.40
N HIS A 5 18.27 21.15 -28.17
CA HIS A 5 17.76 21.63 -26.89
C HIS A 5 16.57 20.72 -26.60
N LEU A 6 16.88 19.54 -26.08
CA LEU A 6 15.89 18.62 -25.55
C LEU A 6 15.93 18.83 -24.04
N ASP A 7 14.94 19.58 -23.57
CA ASP A 7 14.37 19.57 -22.23
C ASP A 7 15.30 19.15 -21.10
N ASP A 8 15.96 20.13 -20.49
CA ASP A 8 16.50 20.06 -19.13
C ASP A 8 15.34 20.12 -18.11
N ALA A 9 14.27 19.37 -18.38
CA ALA A 9 13.11 19.29 -17.52
C ALA A 9 13.52 18.51 -16.27
N GLU A 10 13.53 19.21 -15.14
CA GLU A 10 13.89 18.68 -13.85
C GLU A 10 13.06 17.41 -13.55
N LEU A 11 13.73 16.31 -13.21
CA LEU A 11 13.07 15.02 -12.96
C LEU A 11 12.04 15.16 -11.83
N THR A 12 10.79 14.80 -12.11
CA THR A 12 9.67 14.80 -11.15
C THR A 12 9.29 13.39 -10.74
N ILE A 13 8.58 13.27 -9.62
CA ILE A 13 8.04 12.00 -9.11
C ILE A 13 7.11 11.35 -10.13
N ASP A 14 6.19 12.12 -10.73
CA ASP A 14 5.23 11.60 -11.73
C ASP A 14 5.93 11.06 -12.98
N CYS A 15 6.96 11.77 -13.47
CA CYS A 15 7.75 11.30 -14.61
C CYS A 15 8.51 10.02 -14.29
N ALA A 16 9.11 9.94 -13.10
CA ALA A 16 9.84 8.75 -12.65
C ALA A 16 8.90 7.56 -12.46
N ALA A 17 7.77 7.76 -11.76
CA ALA A 17 6.77 6.73 -11.50
C ALA A 17 6.17 6.20 -12.80
N HIS A 18 5.84 7.07 -13.75
CA HIS A 18 5.32 6.66 -15.06
C HIS A 18 6.33 5.82 -15.85
N ARG A 19 7.58 6.27 -15.92
CA ARG A 19 8.63 5.55 -16.66
C ARG A 19 9.00 4.21 -16.02
N LEU A 20 8.76 4.07 -14.73
CA LEU A 20 8.99 2.84 -13.98
C LEU A 20 7.75 1.95 -13.87
N GLU A 21 6.60 2.40 -14.37
CA GLU A 21 5.31 1.69 -14.30
C GLU A 21 4.86 1.44 -12.85
N VAL A 22 5.08 2.44 -11.98
CA VAL A 22 4.75 2.43 -10.54
C VAL A 22 3.89 3.63 -10.14
N GLU A 23 3.03 4.09 -11.04
CA GLU A 23 2.10 5.21 -10.83
C GLU A 23 1.26 5.12 -9.56
N PRO A 24 0.77 3.93 -9.11
CA PRO A 24 0.03 3.85 -7.85
C PRO A 24 0.84 4.27 -6.61
N ALA A 25 2.17 4.30 -6.69
CA ALA A 25 3.03 4.75 -5.59
C ALA A 25 3.37 6.25 -5.64
N ALA A 26 2.94 6.98 -6.69
CA ALA A 26 3.38 8.34 -6.95
C ALA A 26 2.95 9.34 -5.88
N GLU A 27 1.73 9.22 -5.35
CA GLU A 27 1.20 10.09 -4.29
C GLU A 27 2.01 9.95 -3.00
N ILE A 28 2.28 8.72 -2.58
CA ILE A 28 3.08 8.42 -1.40
C ILE A 28 4.53 8.87 -1.58
N ALA A 29 5.09 8.69 -2.78
CA ALA A 29 6.43 9.17 -3.12
C ALA A 29 6.50 10.70 -3.05
N ARG A 30 5.45 11.40 -3.50
CA ARG A 30 5.35 12.86 -3.41
C ARG A 30 5.29 13.31 -1.95
N ALA A 31 4.43 12.72 -1.14
CA ALA A 31 4.32 13.04 0.28
C ALA A 31 5.66 12.84 1.02
N ALA A 32 6.37 11.75 0.74
CA ALA A 32 7.70 11.50 1.31
C ALA A 32 8.75 12.53 0.84
N PHE A 33 8.74 12.86 -0.45
CA PHE A 33 9.65 13.86 -1.03
C PHE A 33 9.36 15.28 -0.51
N GLU A 34 8.11 15.66 -0.33
CA GLU A 34 7.73 16.97 0.22
C GLU A 34 8.09 17.08 1.70
N HIS A 35 8.02 15.97 2.44
CA HIS A 35 8.37 15.94 3.86
C HIS A 35 9.88 16.10 4.11
N ALA A 36 10.72 15.34 3.40
CA ALA A 36 12.15 15.23 3.71
C ALA A 36 13.08 15.35 2.48
N GLY A 37 12.54 15.58 1.29
CA GLY A 37 13.29 15.60 0.04
C GLY A 37 14.33 16.70 -0.03
N GLU A 38 14.07 17.90 0.50
CA GLU A 38 15.03 19.01 0.43
C GLU A 38 16.41 18.63 1.01
N LEU A 39 16.44 17.93 2.15
CA LEU A 39 17.67 17.47 2.79
C LEU A 39 18.40 16.44 1.92
N ALA A 40 17.66 15.46 1.39
CA ALA A 40 18.23 14.43 0.52
C ALA A 40 18.71 15.00 -0.82
N VAL A 41 18.02 16.01 -1.38
CA VAL A 41 18.43 16.70 -2.60
C VAL A 41 19.77 17.40 -2.40
N LEU A 42 20.00 18.03 -1.25
CA LEU A 42 21.26 18.70 -0.93
C LEU A 42 22.45 17.73 -0.88
N GLU A 43 22.24 16.51 -0.39
CA GLU A 43 23.31 15.53 -0.17
C GLU A 43 23.55 14.62 -1.39
N TYR A 44 22.48 14.13 -2.02
CA TYR A 44 22.53 13.10 -3.07
C TYR A 44 22.11 13.60 -4.45
N GLY A 45 21.56 14.80 -4.54
CA GLY A 45 21.02 15.37 -5.76
C GLY A 45 19.57 14.95 -6.01
N ARG A 46 18.87 15.78 -6.81
CA ARG A 46 17.45 15.59 -7.07
C ARG A 46 17.10 14.27 -7.76
N PRO A 47 17.81 13.82 -8.82
CA PRO A 47 17.48 12.56 -9.47
C PRO A 47 17.54 11.36 -8.51
N ALA A 48 18.59 11.28 -7.69
CA ALA A 48 18.72 10.22 -6.69
C ALA A 48 17.61 10.28 -5.63
N THR A 49 17.25 11.48 -5.20
CA THR A 49 16.20 11.68 -4.20
C THR A 49 14.81 11.33 -4.72
N VAL A 50 14.48 11.71 -5.95
CA VAL A 50 13.21 11.35 -6.59
C VAL A 50 13.08 9.84 -6.73
N LEU A 51 14.13 9.17 -7.21
CA LEU A 51 14.14 7.71 -7.33
C LEU A 51 14.11 7.03 -5.96
N GLY A 52 14.77 7.60 -4.96
CA GLY A 52 14.74 7.12 -3.58
C GLY A 52 13.33 7.20 -2.99
N ALA A 53 12.62 8.30 -3.20
CA ALA A 53 11.23 8.47 -2.78
C ALA A 53 10.28 7.48 -3.48
N VAL A 54 10.47 7.22 -4.77
CA VAL A 54 9.69 6.21 -5.51
C VAL A 54 9.93 4.81 -4.96
N ARG A 55 11.20 4.43 -4.69
CA ARG A 55 11.51 3.13 -4.06
C ARG A 55 10.90 2.99 -2.67
N LEU A 56 11.02 4.04 -1.85
CA LEU A 56 10.41 4.10 -0.52
C LEU A 56 8.90 3.86 -0.61
N ALA A 57 8.21 4.56 -1.52
CA ALA A 57 6.78 4.40 -1.72
C ALA A 57 6.41 2.99 -2.20
N CYS A 58 7.17 2.39 -3.10
CA CYS A 58 6.95 1.01 -3.53
C CYS A 58 7.05 0.04 -2.35
N ARG A 59 8.07 0.18 -1.49
CA ARG A 59 8.21 -0.68 -0.30
C ARG A 59 7.11 -0.47 0.75
N ARG A 60 6.56 0.74 0.83
CA ARG A 60 5.46 1.09 1.74
C ARG A 60 4.08 0.76 1.14
N THR A 61 4.02 0.20 -0.06
CA THR A 61 2.78 -0.20 -0.75
C THR A 61 2.84 -1.66 -1.20
N ASP A 62 1.82 -2.12 -1.91
CA ASP A 62 1.84 -3.42 -2.59
C ASP A 62 2.49 -3.35 -3.99
N VAL A 63 3.07 -2.21 -4.36
CA VAL A 63 3.71 -2.03 -5.66
C VAL A 63 5.09 -2.68 -5.66
N THR A 64 5.41 -3.42 -6.72
CA THR A 64 6.71 -4.08 -6.84
C THR A 64 7.81 -3.03 -6.96
N GLU A 65 8.80 -3.10 -6.07
CA GLU A 65 9.95 -2.21 -6.10
C GLU A 65 10.76 -2.41 -7.40
N PRO A 66 11.09 -1.32 -8.13
CA PRO A 66 11.96 -1.40 -9.30
C PRO A 66 13.37 -1.89 -8.93
N ALA A 67 13.92 -2.79 -9.75
CA ALA A 67 15.30 -3.23 -9.60
C ALA A 67 16.30 -2.07 -9.77
N LEU A 68 17.38 -2.06 -8.99
CA LEU A 68 18.37 -0.99 -9.00
C LEU A 68 19.03 -0.81 -10.38
N GLU A 69 19.28 -1.91 -11.09
CA GLU A 69 19.83 -1.90 -12.44
C GLU A 69 18.90 -1.17 -13.42
N ARG A 70 17.58 -1.36 -13.27
CA ARG A 70 16.58 -0.66 -14.08
C ARG A 70 16.59 0.84 -13.83
N LEU A 71 16.91 1.28 -12.61
CA LEU A 71 17.00 2.70 -12.26
C LEU A 71 18.24 3.35 -12.89
N GLU A 72 19.38 2.67 -12.83
CA GLU A 72 20.62 3.11 -13.47
C GLU A 72 20.43 3.22 -14.98
N ASP A 73 19.91 2.17 -15.63
CA ASP A 73 19.67 2.13 -17.08
C ASP A 73 18.70 3.23 -17.55
N ALA A 74 17.66 3.52 -16.77
CA ALA A 74 16.62 4.46 -17.17
C ALA A 74 17.01 5.93 -16.92
N PHE A 75 17.77 6.21 -15.86
CA PHE A 75 17.98 7.59 -15.39
C PHE A 75 19.44 8.02 -15.29
N ASP A 76 20.40 7.14 -15.54
CA ASP A 76 21.84 7.40 -15.42
C ASP A 76 22.22 7.90 -14.01
N VAL A 77 21.62 7.29 -12.98
CA VAL A 77 21.86 7.60 -11.56
C VAL A 77 22.47 6.39 -10.88
N ALA A 78 23.58 6.62 -10.17
CA ALA A 78 24.27 5.58 -9.40
C ALA A 78 23.34 4.94 -8.35
N PRO A 79 23.17 3.60 -8.35
CA PRO A 79 22.30 2.88 -7.41
C PRO A 79 22.56 3.22 -5.93
N ASP A 80 23.83 3.32 -5.52
CA ASP A 80 24.21 3.63 -4.14
C ASP A 80 23.67 4.98 -3.66
N ARG A 81 23.56 5.97 -4.55
CA ARG A 81 22.99 7.28 -4.21
C ARG A 81 21.48 7.21 -4.04
N VAL A 82 20.81 6.39 -4.85
CA VAL A 82 19.37 6.17 -4.73
C VAL A 82 19.06 5.47 -3.40
N VAL A 83 19.85 4.45 -3.03
CA VAL A 83 19.72 3.75 -1.75
C VAL A 83 19.97 4.69 -0.57
N ALA A 84 21.05 5.48 -0.61
CA ALA A 84 21.36 6.41 0.47
C ALA A 84 20.28 7.51 0.63
N ALA A 85 19.75 8.05 -0.47
CA ALA A 85 18.67 9.03 -0.41
C ALA A 85 17.38 8.43 0.18
N ASP A 86 17.04 7.21 -0.22
CA ASP A 86 15.92 6.45 0.31
C ASP A 86 16.05 6.15 1.82
N GLU A 87 17.23 5.72 2.26
CA GLU A 87 17.52 5.54 3.69
C GLU A 87 17.39 6.85 4.47
N LEU A 88 17.88 7.96 3.92
CA LEU A 88 17.76 9.27 4.54
C LEU A 88 16.30 9.70 4.66
N LEU A 89 15.49 9.57 3.60
CA LEU A 89 14.05 9.85 3.64
C LEU A 89 13.35 8.99 4.70
N THR A 90 13.70 7.71 4.79
CA THR A 90 13.13 6.78 5.77
C THR A 90 13.38 7.21 7.22
N GLN A 91 14.54 7.82 7.52
CA GLN A 91 14.87 8.26 8.88
C GLN A 91 13.95 9.37 9.42
N TYR A 92 13.32 10.13 8.54
CA TYR A 92 12.40 11.21 8.92
C TYR A 92 10.94 10.76 9.02
N LEU A 93 10.63 9.52 8.64
CA LEU A 93 9.27 8.99 8.66
C LEU A 93 9.08 8.02 9.82
N THR A 94 7.85 7.95 10.34
CA THR A 94 7.47 6.87 11.26
C THR A 94 7.67 5.51 10.54
N PRO A 95 8.29 4.52 11.20
CA PRO A 95 8.39 3.17 10.64
C PRO A 95 6.98 2.59 10.40
N PRO A 96 6.86 1.63 9.47
CA PRO A 96 5.61 0.89 9.32
C PRO A 96 5.38 0.05 10.59
N ALA A 97 4.15 -0.44 10.74
CA ALA A 97 3.86 -1.52 11.67
C ALA A 97 4.74 -2.74 11.38
N ASP A 98 4.89 -3.63 12.36
CA ASP A 98 5.68 -4.84 12.14
C ASP A 98 5.03 -5.77 11.10
N ASP A 99 5.84 -6.62 10.45
CA ASP A 99 5.34 -7.51 9.41
C ASP A 99 4.26 -8.47 9.92
N ALA A 100 4.25 -8.82 11.21
CA ALA A 100 3.27 -9.73 11.77
C ALA A 100 1.89 -9.05 11.85
N GLU A 101 1.84 -7.79 12.24
CA GLU A 101 0.67 -6.94 12.26
C GLU A 101 0.14 -6.71 10.84
N ILE A 102 0.99 -6.29 9.89
CA ILE A 102 0.60 -6.11 8.47
C ILE A 102 0.04 -7.42 7.90
N ARG A 103 0.71 -8.56 8.14
CA ARG A 103 0.21 -9.87 7.70
C ARG A 103 -1.09 -10.27 8.39
N SER A 104 -1.30 -9.87 9.64
CA SER A 104 -2.53 -10.14 10.36
C SER A 104 -3.69 -9.37 9.73
N LEU A 105 -3.53 -8.05 9.53
CA LEU A 105 -4.51 -7.18 8.89
C LEU A 105 -4.87 -7.66 7.48
N ARG A 106 -3.87 -7.99 6.64
CA ARG A 106 -4.10 -8.58 5.30
C ARG A 106 -4.95 -9.85 5.34
N ARG A 107 -4.68 -10.76 6.27
CA ARG A 107 -5.44 -12.01 6.40
C ARG A 107 -6.87 -11.75 6.85
N THR A 108 -7.07 -10.83 7.78
CA THR A 108 -8.41 -10.41 8.23
C THR A 108 -9.20 -9.78 7.09
N LEU A 109 -8.57 -8.91 6.29
CA LEU A 109 -9.19 -8.28 5.13
C LEU A 109 -9.66 -9.32 4.10
N ILE A 110 -8.79 -10.26 3.73
CA ILE A 110 -9.14 -11.36 2.80
C ILE A 110 -10.33 -12.16 3.34
N ALA A 111 -10.30 -12.52 4.64
CA ALA A 111 -11.40 -13.26 5.25
C ALA A 111 -12.73 -12.47 5.23
N ALA A 112 -12.69 -11.17 5.49
CA ALA A 112 -13.86 -10.30 5.43
C ALA A 112 -14.43 -10.19 4.00
N GLN A 113 -13.55 -10.04 2.99
CA GLN A 113 -13.94 -10.01 1.58
C GLN A 113 -14.61 -11.31 1.13
N GLU A 114 -14.07 -12.46 1.54
CA GLU A 114 -14.68 -13.77 1.23
C GLU A 114 -16.03 -13.96 1.91
N VAL A 115 -16.19 -13.47 3.14
CA VAL A 115 -17.48 -13.49 3.83
C VAL A 115 -18.49 -12.59 3.14
N LEU A 116 -18.11 -11.38 2.71
CA LEU A 116 -18.97 -10.50 1.92
C LEU A 116 -19.39 -11.19 0.62
N ALA A 117 -18.45 -11.76 -0.12
CA ALA A 117 -18.75 -12.46 -1.37
C ALA A 117 -19.69 -13.66 -1.16
N ALA A 118 -19.53 -14.42 -0.07
CA ALA A 118 -20.43 -15.51 0.30
C ALA A 118 -21.85 -15.01 0.62
N VAL A 119 -21.97 -13.91 1.37
CA VAL A 119 -23.26 -13.26 1.67
C VAL A 119 -23.93 -12.78 0.39
N GLU A 120 -23.18 -12.18 -0.54
CA GLU A 120 -23.70 -11.68 -1.82
C GLU A 120 -24.13 -12.82 -2.76
N ARG A 121 -23.45 -13.97 -2.74
CA ARG A 121 -23.84 -15.17 -3.50
C ARG A 121 -25.11 -15.86 -2.96
N GLY A 122 -25.52 -15.55 -1.73
CA GLY A 122 -26.75 -16.06 -1.12
C GLY A 122 -26.61 -17.40 -0.38
N ARG A 123 -27.69 -17.83 0.29
CA ARG A 123 -27.72 -18.98 1.21
C ARG A 123 -27.36 -20.29 0.47
N GLY A 124 -26.13 -20.77 0.66
CA GLY A 124 -25.65 -22.06 0.12
C GLY A 124 -24.18 -22.06 -0.29
N ALA A 125 -23.62 -20.88 -0.61
CA ALA A 125 -22.19 -20.72 -0.84
C ALA A 125 -21.52 -20.26 0.46
N GLY A 126 -20.71 -21.14 1.07
CA GLY A 126 -19.84 -20.75 2.18
C GLY A 126 -18.69 -19.84 1.72
N PRO A 127 -18.01 -19.15 2.64
CA PRO A 127 -16.78 -18.44 2.31
C PRO A 127 -15.73 -19.45 1.81
N GLU A 128 -15.10 -19.14 0.67
CA GLU A 128 -14.05 -19.97 0.09
C GLU A 128 -12.71 -19.53 0.69
N LEU A 129 -12.41 -20.00 1.90
CA LEU A 129 -11.12 -19.70 2.54
C LEU A 129 -10.06 -20.74 2.14
N PRO A 130 -8.99 -20.36 1.41
CA PRO A 130 -7.89 -21.26 1.14
C PRO A 130 -7.05 -21.50 2.42
N GLY A 131 -7.27 -22.65 3.07
CA GLY A 131 -6.41 -23.17 4.15
C GLY A 131 -6.73 -22.69 5.58
N SER A 132 -6.27 -23.45 6.58
CA SER A 132 -6.60 -23.27 8.01
C SER A 132 -6.20 -21.89 8.59
N HIS A 133 -5.14 -21.27 8.07
CA HIS A 133 -4.59 -20.03 8.62
C HIS A 133 -5.43 -18.77 8.35
N LEU A 134 -6.30 -18.78 7.35
CA LEU A 134 -7.29 -17.71 7.14
C LEU A 134 -8.49 -17.87 8.06
N ALA A 135 -8.83 -19.12 8.42
CA ALA A 135 -9.87 -19.39 9.40
C ALA A 135 -9.49 -18.88 10.80
N ASP A 136 -8.20 -18.95 11.14
CA ASP A 136 -7.66 -18.45 12.39
C ASP A 136 -7.54 -16.91 12.45
N ALA A 137 -7.55 -16.22 11.30
CA ALA A 137 -7.37 -14.77 11.24
C ALA A 137 -8.65 -14.00 11.60
N ALA A 138 -9.82 -14.57 11.32
CA ALA A 138 -11.11 -13.94 11.62
C ALA A 138 -12.12 -14.95 12.22
N PRO A 139 -11.77 -15.63 13.33
CA PRO A 139 -12.57 -16.75 13.85
C PRO A 139 -13.98 -16.31 14.23
N PHE A 140 -14.14 -15.07 14.73
CA PHE A 140 -15.44 -14.51 15.07
C PHE A 140 -16.33 -14.27 13.83
N LEU A 141 -15.77 -13.70 12.75
CA LEU A 141 -16.52 -13.45 11.51
C LEU A 141 -16.95 -14.78 10.87
N LEU A 142 -16.10 -15.79 10.92
CA LEU A 142 -16.37 -17.10 10.32
C LEU A 142 -17.33 -17.95 11.12
N ALA A 143 -17.24 -17.94 12.45
CA ALA A 143 -18.23 -18.56 13.31
C ALA A 143 -19.63 -17.96 13.07
N ARG A 144 -19.69 -16.64 12.86
CA ARG A 144 -20.93 -15.92 12.56
C ARG A 144 -21.45 -16.27 11.16
N ALA A 145 -20.59 -16.26 10.14
CA ALA A 145 -20.96 -16.60 8.76
C ALA A 145 -21.46 -18.05 8.65
N SER A 146 -20.78 -18.99 9.32
CA SER A 146 -21.20 -20.40 9.39
C SER A 146 -22.59 -20.56 10.00
N SER A 147 -22.89 -19.80 11.07
CA SER A 147 -24.20 -19.82 11.74
C SER A 147 -25.32 -19.18 10.92
N HIS A 148 -25.00 -18.18 10.08
CA HIS A 148 -25.93 -17.52 9.17
C HIS A 148 -26.27 -18.38 7.94
N LEU A 149 -25.37 -19.27 7.52
CA LEU A 149 -25.57 -20.20 6.41
C LEU A 149 -26.32 -21.49 6.82
N ASP A 150 -26.44 -21.77 8.12
CA ASP A 150 -27.29 -22.85 8.61
C ASP A 150 -28.77 -22.46 8.48
N SER A 151 -29.42 -23.02 7.47
CA SER A 151 -30.83 -22.79 7.14
C SER A 151 -31.81 -23.18 8.25
N ARG A 152 -31.35 -23.88 9.30
CA ARG A 152 -32.15 -24.24 10.48
C ARG A 152 -32.23 -23.14 11.52
N THR A 153 -31.35 -22.14 11.44
CA THR A 153 -31.32 -21.02 12.37
C THR A 153 -31.93 -19.80 11.68
N ASP A 154 -33.19 -19.53 11.95
CA ASP A 154 -33.91 -18.35 11.44
C ASP A 154 -33.51 -17.08 12.23
N ARG A 155 -32.20 -16.91 12.45
CA ARG A 155 -31.60 -15.79 13.16
C ARG A 155 -30.87 -14.90 12.17
N GLU A 156 -31.44 -13.72 11.94
CA GLU A 156 -30.69 -12.62 11.34
C GLU A 156 -29.60 -12.19 12.32
N PHE A 157 -28.35 -12.21 11.86
CA PHE A 157 -27.20 -11.77 12.65
C PHE A 157 -26.81 -10.36 12.22
N PRO A 158 -27.21 -9.30 12.97
CA PRO A 158 -26.88 -7.92 12.62
C PRO A 158 -25.36 -7.75 12.47
N GLY A 159 -24.88 -7.17 11.37
CA GLY A 159 -23.43 -7.07 11.08
C GLY A 159 -22.85 -8.14 10.15
N LEU A 160 -23.65 -9.08 9.65
CA LEU A 160 -23.35 -9.88 8.44
C LEU A 160 -24.12 -9.39 7.20
N GLU A 161 -24.79 -8.24 7.33
CA GLU A 161 -25.39 -7.55 6.19
C GLU A 161 -24.27 -7.04 5.29
N ALA A 162 -24.49 -7.13 3.97
CA ALA A 162 -23.49 -6.73 2.98
C ALA A 162 -23.00 -5.28 3.18
N ALA A 163 -23.89 -4.36 3.58
CA ALA A 163 -23.52 -2.97 3.87
C ALA A 163 -22.53 -2.86 5.04
N ALA A 164 -22.85 -3.47 6.19
CA ALA A 164 -21.99 -3.45 7.37
C ALA A 164 -20.64 -4.14 7.13
N LEU A 165 -20.61 -5.18 6.28
CA LEU A 165 -19.37 -5.85 5.87
C LEU A 165 -18.51 -4.96 4.97
N ARG A 166 -19.11 -4.22 4.02
CA ARG A 166 -18.39 -3.23 3.21
C ARG A 166 -17.77 -2.14 4.07
N ASP A 167 -18.53 -1.57 5.01
CA ASP A 167 -18.01 -0.56 5.96
C ASP A 167 -16.89 -1.12 6.86
N HIS A 168 -16.90 -2.42 7.15
CA HIS A 168 -15.82 -3.06 7.90
C HIS A 168 -14.57 -3.28 7.04
N ILE A 169 -14.76 -3.70 5.79
CA ILE A 169 -13.68 -3.88 4.81
C ILE A 169 -12.99 -2.54 4.55
N GLU A 170 -13.73 -1.47 4.31
CA GLU A 170 -13.19 -0.13 4.10
C GLU A 170 -12.33 0.33 5.29
N ARG A 171 -12.79 0.09 6.52
CA ARG A 171 -11.98 0.38 7.73
C ARG A 171 -10.72 -0.47 7.80
N LEU A 172 -10.79 -1.76 7.45
CA LEU A 172 -9.61 -2.63 7.43
C LEU A 172 -8.61 -2.26 6.34
N GLU A 173 -9.08 -1.75 5.20
CA GLU A 173 -8.24 -1.22 4.12
C GLU A 173 -7.49 0.03 4.61
N ALA A 174 -8.18 0.97 5.26
CA ALA A 174 -7.57 2.14 5.88
C ALA A 174 -6.56 1.77 6.99
N ASP A 175 -6.91 0.84 7.88
CA ASP A 175 -6.01 0.35 8.94
C ASP A 175 -4.75 -0.31 8.35
N LEU A 176 -4.91 -1.12 7.30
CA LEU A 176 -3.80 -1.77 6.61
C LEU A 176 -2.90 -0.75 5.91
N GLU A 177 -3.48 0.27 5.31
CA GLU A 177 -2.74 1.35 4.69
C GLU A 177 -1.95 2.17 5.73
N LEU A 178 -2.59 2.58 6.83
CA LEU A 178 -1.92 3.24 7.96
C LEU A 178 -0.77 2.38 8.49
N ALA A 179 -0.97 1.07 8.65
CA ALA A 179 0.05 0.14 9.11
C ALA A 179 1.25 0.07 8.16
N ARG A 180 1.03 0.14 6.84
CA ARG A 180 2.11 0.09 5.84
C ARG A 180 2.84 1.41 5.69
N LEU A 181 2.13 2.53 5.71
CA LEU A 181 2.71 3.85 5.54
C LEU A 181 3.40 4.33 6.82
N GLY A 182 2.90 3.94 7.99
CA GLY A 182 3.23 4.57 9.26
C GLY A 182 2.49 5.89 9.42
N THR A 183 2.40 6.38 10.66
CA THR A 183 1.51 7.50 11.01
C THR A 183 1.86 8.80 10.29
N GLU A 184 3.14 9.17 10.19
CA GLU A 184 3.57 10.43 9.56
C GLU A 184 3.21 10.45 8.07
N LEU A 185 3.57 9.39 7.34
CA LEU A 185 3.33 9.33 5.89
C LEU A 185 1.84 9.21 5.58
N TYR A 186 1.09 8.45 6.39
CA TYR A 186 -0.37 8.36 6.26
C TYR A 186 -1.04 9.73 6.46
N ALA A 187 -0.68 10.46 7.52
CA ALA A 187 -1.22 11.79 7.78
C ALA A 187 -0.92 12.76 6.62
N ARG A 188 0.28 12.70 6.03
CA ARG A 188 0.60 13.56 4.87
C ARG A 188 -0.22 13.27 3.62
N VAL A 189 -0.58 12.01 3.39
CA VAL A 189 -1.40 11.63 2.24
C VAL A 189 -2.88 11.98 2.48
N TYR A 190 -3.38 11.79 3.70
CA TYR A 190 -4.82 11.81 3.98
C TYR A 190 -5.35 13.00 4.80
N ASP A 191 -4.49 13.73 5.53
CA ASP A 191 -4.91 14.89 6.37
C ASP A 191 -4.74 16.26 5.68
N GLU A 192 -4.23 16.34 4.45
CA GLU A 192 -4.09 17.61 3.70
C GLU A 192 -5.40 18.10 3.02
N HIS A 193 -6.56 17.89 3.66
CA HIS A 193 -7.87 18.34 3.20
C HIS A 193 -8.60 19.26 4.18
#